data_AF-A0A916NGH1-F1
#
_entry.id   AF-A0A916NGH1-F1
#
_cell.length_a   1.000
_cell.length_b   1.000
_cell.length_c   1.000
_cell.angle_alpha   90.00
_cell.angle_beta   90.00
_cell.angle_gamma   90.00
#
_symmetry.space_group_name_H-M   'P 1'
#
loop_
_entity.id
_entity.type
_entity.pdbx_description
1 polymer ?
#
loop_
_entity_poly.entity_id
_entity_poly.type
_entity_poly.pdbx_seq_one_letter_code
_entity_poly.pdbx_strand_id
1 'polypeptide(L)'
;MGMPEIPSGKNRPSMEETGIDLLESIALEEMAIAHLVNAEAENVQAFVGKHLNYPTDPTNNEIITFNVSISRLMETLMFKELFLLRKLETITQLRTQQNDGE
;
A
#
# COMPACT_ATOMS: atom_id res chain seq x y z
N MET A 1 24.67 14.22 -25.40
CA MET A 1 23.69 14.92 -24.53
C MET A 1 24.13 14.70 -23.10
N GLY A 2 24.54 15.75 -22.39
CA GLY A 2 24.98 15.64 -20.99
C GLY A 2 23.78 15.45 -20.05
N MET A 3 23.99 14.70 -18.97
CA MET A 3 22.98 14.51 -17.92
C MET A 3 22.66 15.87 -17.27
N PRO A 4 21.39 16.22 -17.01
CA PRO A 4 21.05 17.46 -16.32
C PRO A 4 21.65 17.48 -14.91
N GLU A 5 22.39 18.53 -14.56
CA GLU A 5 22.87 18.74 -13.19
C GLU A 5 21.80 19.46 -12.36
N ILE A 6 21.41 18.86 -11.23
CA ILE A 6 20.44 19.48 -10.33
C ILE A 6 21.18 20.44 -9.38
N PRO A 7 20.93 21.75 -9.46
CA PRO A 7 21.65 22.73 -8.66
C PRO A 7 21.43 22.49 -7.15
N SER A 8 22.45 22.78 -6.35
CA SER A 8 22.40 22.73 -4.90
C SER A 8 21.51 23.85 -4.35
N GLY A 9 20.37 23.47 -3.76
CA GLY A 9 19.42 24.39 -3.13
C GLY A 9 19.71 24.60 -1.64
N LYS A 10 19.47 25.81 -1.14
CA LYS A 10 19.72 26.22 0.27
C LYS A 10 19.00 25.35 1.32
N ASN A 11 17.87 24.75 0.96
CA ASN A 11 17.05 23.91 1.84
C ASN A 11 16.97 22.45 1.34
N ARG A 12 18.04 21.94 0.70
CA ARG A 12 18.06 20.54 0.27
C ARG A 12 18.21 19.64 1.50
N PRO A 13 17.27 18.70 1.76
CA PRO A 13 17.37 17.78 2.88
C PRO A 13 18.56 16.85 2.70
N SER A 14 19.08 16.33 3.81
CA SER A 14 20.10 15.29 3.79
C SER A 14 19.52 13.98 3.25
N MET A 15 20.38 13.06 2.80
CA MET A 15 19.91 11.73 2.39
C MET A 15 19.35 10.93 3.57
N GLU A 16 19.81 11.19 4.79
CA GLU A 16 19.27 10.55 6.00
C GLU A 16 17.83 11.03 6.27
N GLU A 17 17.60 12.35 6.28
CA GLU A 17 16.28 12.96 6.42
C GLU A 17 15.33 12.45 5.33
N THR A 18 15.76 12.50 4.06
CA THR A 18 14.98 11.99 2.92
C THR A 18 14.67 10.51 3.09
N GLY A 19 15.63 9.71 3.56
CA GLY A 19 15.42 8.30 3.83
C GLY A 19 14.38 8.07 4.91
N ILE A 20 14.32 8.89 5.96
CA ILE A 20 13.32 8.79 7.03
C ILE A 20 11.94 9.15 6.48
N ASP A 21 11.83 10.25 5.75
CA ASP A 21 10.58 10.70 5.12
C ASP A 21 10.00 9.65 4.16
N LEU A 22 10.87 8.97 3.41
CA LEU A 22 10.44 7.89 2.50
C LEU A 22 9.94 6.65 3.26
N LEU A 23 10.57 6.30 4.38
CA LEU A 23 10.08 5.20 5.23
C LEU A 23 8.75 5.56 5.90
N GLU A 24 8.60 6.81 6.36
CA GLU A 24 7.32 7.31 6.89
C GLU A 24 6.23 7.26 5.81
N SER A 25 6.54 7.68 4.57
CA SER A 25 5.61 7.58 3.45
C SER A 25 5.17 6.14 3.17
N ILE A 26 6.07 5.15 3.27
CA ILE A 26 5.72 3.73 3.17
C ILE A 26 4.80 3.31 4.31
N ALA A 27 5.11 3.68 5.55
CA ALA A 27 4.30 3.34 6.71
C ALA A 27 2.89 3.96 6.64
N LEU A 28 2.77 5.20 6.17
CA LEU A 28 1.48 5.86 5.95
C LEU A 28 0.63 5.13 4.90
N GLU A 29 1.27 4.68 3.82
CA GLU A 29 0.59 3.95 2.75
C GLU A 29 0.17 2.54 3.20
N GLU A 30 0.99 1.86 4.00
CA GLU A 30 0.64 0.60 4.66
C GLU A 30 -0.57 0.74 5.58
N MET A 31 -0.59 1.78 6.42
CA MET A 31 -1.74 2.07 7.28
C MET A 31 -3.02 2.34 6.47
N ALA A 32 -2.90 3.05 5.34
CA ALA A 32 -4.04 3.28 4.45
C ALA A 32 -4.58 1.96 3.85
N ILE A 33 -3.71 1.03 3.47
CA ILE A 33 -4.11 -0.30 2.99
C ILE A 33 -4.82 -1.08 4.10
N ALA A 34 -4.26 -1.09 5.32
CA ALA A 34 -4.87 -1.77 6.46
C ALA A 34 -6.29 -1.26 6.76
N HIS A 35 -6.48 0.07 6.72
CA HIS A 35 -7.81 0.67 6.88
C HIS A 35 -8.79 0.26 5.78
N LEU A 36 -8.32 0.20 4.53
CA LEU A 36 -9.14 -0.21 3.40
C LEU A 36 -9.54 -1.69 3.49
N VAL A 37 -8.63 -2.57 3.90
CA VAL A 37 -8.94 -3.99 4.17
C VAL A 37 -9.98 -4.11 5.28
N ASN A 38 -9.86 -3.34 6.36
CA ASN A 38 -10.85 -3.36 7.44
C ASN A 38 -12.22 -2.86 6.98
N ALA A 39 -12.28 -1.76 6.23
CA ALA A 39 -13.52 -1.24 5.67
C ALA A 39 -14.20 -2.27 4.75
N GLU A 40 -13.42 -3.00 3.94
CA GLU A 40 -13.98 -4.06 3.11
C GLU A 40 -14.47 -5.25 3.93
N ALA A 41 -13.77 -5.62 5.00
CA ALA A 41 -14.23 -6.65 5.91
C ALA A 41 -15.58 -6.29 6.57
N GLU A 42 -15.77 -5.03 6.94
CA GLU A 42 -17.05 -4.50 7.44
C GLU A 42 -18.15 -4.57 6.36
N ASN A 43 -17.85 -4.23 5.11
CA ASN A 43 -18.78 -4.38 3.98
C ASN A 43 -19.22 -5.84 3.78
N VAL A 44 -18.28 -6.79 3.83
CA VAL A 44 -18.58 -8.22 3.74
C VAL A 44 -19.48 -8.67 4.89
N GLN A 45 -19.19 -8.24 6.12
CA GLN A 45 -20.03 -8.55 7.28
C GLN A 45 -21.45 -7.96 7.15
N ALA A 46 -21.57 -6.75 6.60
CA ALA A 46 -22.86 -6.12 6.36
C ALA A 46 -23.67 -6.87 5.28
N PHE A 47 -23.01 -7.32 4.20
CA PHE A 47 -23.63 -8.09 3.12
C PHE A 47 -24.09 -9.48 3.57
N VAL A 48 -23.21 -10.23 4.24
CA VAL A 48 -23.48 -11.61 4.69
C VAL A 48 -24.38 -11.64 5.93
N GLY A 49 -24.35 -10.60 6.75
CA GLY A 49 -25.07 -10.51 8.01
C GLY A 49 -24.38 -11.25 9.16
N LYS A 50 -24.68 -10.81 10.39
CA LYS A 50 -24.05 -11.30 11.63
C LYS A 50 -24.14 -12.81 11.85
N HIS A 51 -25.13 -13.47 11.25
CA HIS A 51 -25.36 -14.91 11.38
C HIS A 51 -25.32 -15.64 10.02
N LEU A 52 -24.63 -15.07 9.02
CA LEU A 52 -24.57 -15.62 7.66
C LEU A 52 -25.96 -15.80 7.03
N ASN A 53 -26.87 -14.89 7.36
CA ASN A 53 -28.28 -14.98 7.05
C ASN A 53 -28.73 -14.10 5.88
N TYR A 54 -27.79 -13.38 5.26
CA TYR A 54 -28.02 -12.51 4.10
C TYR A 54 -29.30 -11.65 4.22
N PRO A 55 -29.28 -10.59 5.05
CA PRO A 55 -30.48 -9.85 5.43
C PRO A 55 -31.26 -9.22 4.27
N THR A 56 -30.62 -9.03 3.11
CA THR A 56 -31.22 -8.47 1.90
C THR A 56 -31.77 -9.53 0.93
N ASP A 57 -31.70 -10.82 1.27
CA ASP A 57 -32.08 -11.96 0.41
C ASP A 57 -31.51 -11.85 -1.03
N PRO A 58 -30.19 -11.71 -1.19
CA PRO A 58 -29.56 -11.57 -2.50
C PRO A 58 -29.66 -12.87 -3.29
N THR A 59 -29.83 -12.73 -4.59
CA THR A 59 -29.76 -13.84 -5.54
C THR A 59 -28.35 -14.45 -5.59
N ASN A 60 -28.27 -15.72 -6.01
CA ASN A 60 -26.97 -16.38 -6.20
C ASN A 60 -26.03 -15.60 -7.14
N ASN A 61 -26.57 -14.91 -8.15
CA ASN A 61 -25.78 -14.08 -9.06
C ASN A 61 -25.18 -12.85 -8.36
N GLU A 62 -25.93 -12.22 -7.45
CA GLU A 62 -25.43 -11.10 -6.65
C GLU A 62 -24.34 -11.54 -5.68
N ILE A 63 -24.50 -12.70 -5.04
CA ILE A 63 -23.47 -13.30 -4.17
C ILE A 63 -22.18 -13.57 -4.95
N ILE A 64 -22.28 -14.16 -6.14
CA ILE A 64 -21.11 -14.41 -7.00
C ILE A 64 -20.45 -13.10 -7.42
N THR A 65 -21.25 -12.12 -7.85
CA THR A 65 -20.75 -10.80 -8.28
C THR A 65 -20.03 -10.09 -7.15
N PHE A 66 -20.59 -10.13 -5.94
CA PHE A 66 -19.98 -9.59 -4.73
C PHE A 66 -18.63 -10.26 -4.45
N ASN A 67 -18.57 -11.59 -4.41
CA ASN A 67 -17.32 -12.33 -4.19
C ASN A 67 -16.24 -12.05 -5.24
N VAL A 68 -16.63 -11.90 -6.51
CA VAL A 68 -15.70 -11.52 -7.59
C VAL A 68 -15.16 -10.10 -7.37
N SER A 69 -15.99 -9.17 -6.91
CA SER A 69 -15.57 -7.81 -6.57
C SER A 69 -14.53 -7.80 -5.45
N ILE A 70 -14.79 -8.51 -4.35
CA ILE A 70 -13.85 -8.68 -3.23
C ILE A 70 -12.53 -9.28 -3.72
N SER A 71 -12.59 -10.35 -4.52
CA SER A 71 -11.40 -11.04 -5.02
C SER A 71 -10.52 -10.11 -5.85
N ARG A 72 -11.12 -9.28 -6.73
CA ARG A 72 -10.39 -8.28 -7.53
C ARG A 72 -9.76 -7.19 -6.69
N LEU A 73 -10.45 -6.74 -5.64
CA LEU A 73 -9.89 -5.76 -4.72
C LEU A 73 -8.69 -6.35 -3.98
N MET A 74 -8.81 -7.56 -3.43
CA MET A 74 -7.73 -8.24 -2.73
C MET A 74 -6.51 -8.49 -3.64
N GLU A 75 -6.74 -8.87 -4.89
CA GLU A 75 -5.66 -9.00 -5.89
C GLU A 75 -4.93 -7.66 -6.10
N THR A 76 -5.68 -6.57 -6.24
CA THR A 76 -5.11 -5.22 -6.39
C THR A 76 -4.27 -4.81 -5.17
N LEU A 77 -4.75 -5.12 -3.96
CA LEU A 77 -4.03 -4.83 -2.72
C LEU A 77 -2.75 -5.67 -2.60
N MET A 78 -2.77 -6.94 -3.02
CA MET A 78 -1.54 -7.75 -3.05
C MET A 78 -0.46 -7.15 -3.96
N PHE A 79 -0.83 -6.61 -5.12
CA PHE A 79 0.14 -5.90 -5.98
C PHE A 79 0.68 -4.63 -5.30
N LYS A 80 -0.16 -3.96 -4.50
CA LYS A 80 0.25 -2.79 -3.73
C LYS A 80 1.25 -3.13 -2.64
N GLU A 81 1.03 -4.21 -1.89
CA GLU A 81 1.96 -4.77 -0.91
C GLU A 81 3.32 -5.08 -1.54
N LEU A 82 3.32 -5.74 -2.70
CA LEU A 82 4.56 -6.02 -3.43
C LEU A 82 5.29 -4.72 -3.82
N PHE A 83 4.57 -3.70 -4.25
CA PHE A 83 5.18 -2.41 -4.57
C PHE A 83 5.76 -1.70 -3.34
N LEU A 84 5.08 -1.77 -2.19
CA LEU A 84 5.60 -1.26 -0.92
C LEU A 84 6.89 -1.96 -0.53
N LEU A 85 6.93 -3.29 -0.62
CA LEU A 85 8.13 -4.09 -0.37
C LEU A 85 9.30 -3.65 -1.27
N ARG A 86 9.05 -3.45 -2.58
CA ARG A 86 10.09 -2.98 -3.51
C ARG A 86 10.63 -1.60 -3.16
N LYS A 87 9.76 -0.66 -2.75
CA LYS A 87 10.20 0.66 -2.28
C LYS A 87 11.07 0.54 -1.03
N LEU A 88 10.65 -0.28 -0.07
CA LEU A 88 11.40 -0.52 1.16
C LEU A 88 12.79 -1.11 0.86
N GLU A 89 12.86 -2.17 0.05
CA GLU A 89 14.12 -2.79 -0.39
C GLU A 89 15.05 -1.76 -1.03
N THR A 90 14.53 -0.90 -1.91
CA THR A 90 15.31 0.14 -2.58
C THR A 90 15.89 1.14 -1.59
N ILE A 91 15.09 1.62 -0.63
CA ILE A 91 15.56 2.58 0.39
C ILE A 91 16.60 1.95 1.30
N THR A 92 16.39 0.69 1.73
CA THR A 92 17.36 -0.03 2.55
C THR A 92 18.68 -0.21 1.81
N GLN A 93 18.65 -0.55 0.52
CA GLN A 93 19.85 -0.68 -0.31
C GLN A 93 20.62 0.65 -0.44
N LEU A 94 19.90 1.75 -0.69
CA LEU A 94 20.51 3.09 -0.78
C LEU A 94 21.23 3.48 0.52
N ARG A 95 20.65 3.16 1.69
CA ARG A 95 21.30 3.41 2.98
C ARG A 95 22.53 2.52 3.21
N THR A 96 22.48 1.24 2.85
CA THR A 96 23.63 0.33 3.02
C THR A 96 24.84 0.74 2.18
N GLN A 97 24.63 1.19 0.94
CA GLN A 97 25.72 1.67 0.08
C GLN A 97 26.41 2.94 0.61
N GLN A 98 25.75 3.69 1.48
CA GLN A 98 26.30 4.89 2.09
C GLN A 98 27.23 4.57 3.27
N ASN A 99 26.93 3.51 4.04
CA ASN A 99 27.75 3.09 5.19
C ASN A 99 29.08 2.42 4.79
N ASP A 100 29.19 1.91 3.57
CA ASP A 100 30.43 1.29 3.05
C ASP A 100 31.39 2.32 2.42
N GLY A 101 31.01 3.61 2.41
CA GLY A 101 31.76 4.72 1.81
C GLY A 101 32.37 5.72 2.79
N GLU A 102 32.22 5.51 4.11
CA GLU A 102 32.95 6.21 5.19
C GLU A 102 34.10 5.33 5.73
#